data_AF-A0A4S8IRN7-F1
#
_entry.id   AF-A0A4S8IRN7-F1
#
_cell.length_a   1.000
_cell.length_b   1.000
_cell.length_c   1.000
_cell.angle_alpha   90.00
_cell.angle_beta   90.00
_cell.angle_gamma   90.00
#
_symmetry.space_group_name_H-M   'P 1'
#
loop_
_entity.id
_entity.type
_entity.pdbx_description
1 polymer ?
#
loop_
_entity_poly.entity_id
_entity_poly.type
_entity_poly.pdbx_seq_one_letter_code
_entity_poly.pdbx_strand_id
1 'polypeptide(L)' 'MLLALVLFSLVVITPTYSQFNGCTILGEGCKDDAECAIICQEEGQVLKSYSCISDPTGRDRGTVCCCKFK' A
#
# COMPACT_ATOMS: atom_id res chain seq x y z
N MET A 1 28.56 -0.51 33.38
CA MET A 1 28.43 0.77 32.64
C MET A 1 27.56 0.49 31.42
N LEU A 2 26.40 1.17 31.36
CA LEU A 2 25.53 1.52 30.21
C LEU A 2 25.46 0.53 29.03
N LEU A 3 24.37 -0.23 28.88
CA LEU A 3 23.21 0.14 28.03
C LEU A 3 23.62 0.77 26.68
N ALA A 4 24.08 -0.06 25.75
CA ALA A 4 24.24 0.26 24.33
C ALA A 4 24.23 -1.11 23.61
N LEU A 5 23.32 -1.47 22.71
CA LEU A 5 22.74 -0.69 21.64
C LEU A 5 21.30 -1.18 21.39
N VAL A 6 20.34 -0.43 21.93
CA VAL A 6 18.96 -0.42 21.44
C VAL A 6 18.98 0.38 20.14
N LEU A 7 19.30 -0.26 19.02
CA LEU A 7 18.97 0.27 17.69
C LEU A 7 18.45 -0.89 16.86
N PHE A 8 17.31 -1.38 17.33
CA PHE A 8 16.24 -1.94 16.53
C PHE A 8 16.24 -1.26 15.15
N SER A 9 16.88 -1.93 14.19
CA SER A 9 16.73 -1.67 12.78
C SER A 9 15.33 -2.15 12.38
N LEU A 10 14.30 -1.45 12.88
CA LEU A 10 13.02 -1.42 12.19
C LEU A 10 13.31 -0.69 10.88
N VAL A 11 13.76 -1.46 9.90
CA VAL A 11 13.52 -1.15 8.50
C VAL A 11 12.00 -1.08 8.42
N VAL A 12 11.46 0.12 8.61
CA VAL A 12 10.09 0.41 8.25
C VAL A 12 10.10 0.26 6.74
N ILE A 13 9.73 -0.94 6.28
CA ILE A 13 9.30 -1.18 4.92
C ILE A 13 8.01 -0.36 4.83
N THR A 14 8.15 0.94 4.60
CA THR A 14 7.02 1.76 4.18
C THR A 14 6.68 1.18 2.81
N PRO A 15 5.55 0.50 2.64
CA PRO A 15 5.17 0.10 1.29
C PRO A 15 5.09 1.41 0.49
N THR A 16 5.62 1.38 -0.72
CA THR A 16 5.83 2.59 -1.51
C THR A 16 4.47 3.09 -2.01
N TYR A 17 3.74 3.79 -1.14
CA TYR A 17 2.46 4.40 -1.42
C TYR A 17 2.66 5.48 -2.48
N SER A 18 2.23 5.21 -3.71
CA SER A 18 2.21 6.22 -4.76
C SER A 18 0.81 6.81 -4.82
N GLN A 19 0.65 8.11 -4.59
CA GLN A 19 -0.66 8.73 -4.75
C GLN A 19 -0.93 9.03 -6.22
N PHE A 20 -1.98 8.44 -6.78
CA PHE A 20 -2.42 8.65 -8.16
C PHE A 20 -3.90 9.04 -8.20
N ASN A 21 -4.22 10.20 -8.76
CA ASN A 21 -5.60 10.69 -8.96
C ASN A 21 -6.50 10.60 -7.70
N GLY A 22 -5.94 10.91 -6.53
CA GLY A 22 -6.65 10.87 -5.25
C GLY A 22 -6.90 9.46 -4.70
N CYS A 23 -6.16 8.46 -5.16
CA CYS A 23 -6.03 7.18 -4.47
C CYS A 23 -4.57 6.86 -4.15
N THR A 24 -4.40 6.11 -3.08
CA THR A 24 -3.14 5.52 -2.67
C THR A 24 -2.96 4.21 -3.43
N ILE A 25 -1.94 4.15 -4.29
CA ILE A 25 -1.53 2.95 -5.00
C ILE A 25 -0.65 2.12 -4.08
N LEU A 26 -1.07 0.89 -3.82
CA LEU A 26 -0.25 -0.12 -3.17
C LEU A 26 0.49 -0.89 -4.26
N GLY A 27 1.81 -1.00 -4.14
CA GLY A 27 2.65 -1.69 -5.12
C GLY A 27 2.46 -3.21 -5.16
N GLU A 28 1.49 -3.74 -4.41
CA GLU A 28 1.10 -5.14 -4.47
C GLU A 28 0.18 -5.35 -5.68
N GLY A 29 0.55 -6.35 -6.49
CA GLY A 29 -0.25 -6.75 -7.63
C GLY A 29 -1.62 -7.26 -7.16
N CYS A 30 -2.68 -6.95 -7.89
CA CYS A 30 -4.03 -7.40 -7.56
C CYS A 30 -4.68 -8.17 -8.69
N LYS A 31 -5.49 -9.17 -8.37
CA LYS A 31 -6.26 -9.92 -9.36
C LYS A 31 -7.67 -9.38 -9.52
N ASP A 32 -8.28 -8.92 -8.43
CA ASP A 32 -9.64 -8.40 -8.38
C ASP A 32 -9.84 -7.39 -7.23
N ASP A 33 -11.00 -6.73 -7.23
CA ASP A 33 -11.31 -5.70 -6.23
C ASP A 33 -11.37 -6.28 -4.80
N ALA A 34 -11.76 -7.55 -4.61
CA ALA A 34 -11.88 -8.13 -3.27
C ALA A 34 -10.50 -8.34 -2.62
N GLU A 35 -9.49 -8.71 -3.43
CA GLU A 35 -8.10 -8.74 -2.98
C GLU A 35 -7.65 -7.34 -2.54
N CYS A 36 -7.97 -6.30 -3.30
CA CYS A 36 -7.67 -4.94 -2.88
C CYS A 36 -8.39 -4.52 -1.61
N ALA A 37 -9.60 -4.99 -1.34
CA ALA A 37 -10.30 -4.71 -0.10
C ALA A 37 -9.47 -5.13 1.12
N ILE A 38 -8.87 -6.32 1.07
CA ILE A 38 -8.06 -6.89 2.15
C ILE A 38 -6.76 -6.10 2.31
N ILE A 39 -6.03 -5.88 1.20
CA ILE A 39 -4.75 -5.18 1.21
C ILE A 39 -4.94 -3.73 1.72
N CYS A 40 -5.96 -3.03 1.23
CA CYS A 40 -6.25 -1.67 1.67
C CYS A 40 -6.70 -1.60 3.14
N GLN A 41 -7.22 -2.69 3.72
CA GLN A 41 -7.76 -2.70 5.08
C GLN A 41 -6.66 -2.86 6.16
N GLU A 42 -5.47 -3.35 5.80
CA GLU A 42 -4.35 -3.52 6.75
C GLU A 42 -3.80 -2.19 7.31
N GLU A 43 -4.12 -1.06 6.69
CA GLU A 43 -3.60 0.27 7.07
C GLU A 43 -4.30 0.93 8.28
N GLY A 44 -5.30 0.29 8.90
CA GLY A 44 -6.01 0.85 10.06
C GLY A 44 -6.82 2.12 9.78
N GLN A 45 -6.96 2.51 8.51
CA GLN A 45 -7.78 3.63 8.05
C GLN A 45 -9.15 3.15 7.56
N VAL A 46 -10.18 4.00 7.70
CA VAL A 46 -11.52 3.69 7.18
C VAL A 46 -11.49 3.78 5.65
N LEU A 47 -11.49 2.61 5.01
CA LEU A 47 -11.51 2.48 3.56
C LEU A 47 -12.84 3.02 3.00
N LYS A 48 -12.77 4.01 2.12
CA LYS A 48 -13.92 4.62 1.44
C LYS A 48 -14.28 3.89 0.15
N SER A 49 -13.26 3.53 -0.63
CA SER A 49 -13.41 2.74 -1.86
C SER A 49 -12.06 2.15 -2.26
N TYR A 50 -12.07 1.05 -2.98
CA TYR A 50 -10.90 0.38 -3.52
C TYR A 50 -11.21 -0.10 -4.93
N SER A 51 -10.18 -0.20 -5.77
CA SER A 51 -10.32 -0.83 -7.09
C SER A 51 -8.98 -1.37 -7.57
N CYS A 52 -9.02 -2.53 -8.21
CA CYS A 52 -7.89 -3.13 -8.90
C CYS A 52 -7.79 -2.55 -10.31
N ILE A 53 -6.76 -1.74 -10.57
CA ILE A 53 -6.57 -1.02 -11.83
C ILE A 53 -5.25 -1.41 -12.49
N SER A 54 -5.10 -1.20 -13.79
CA SER A 54 -3.78 -1.31 -14.43
C SER A 54 -2.82 -0.28 -13.83
N ASP A 55 -1.56 -0.67 -13.61
CA ASP A 55 -0.54 0.22 -13.02
C ASP A 55 -0.41 1.52 -13.84
N PRO A 56 -0.83 2.68 -13.29
CA PRO A 56 -0.75 3.94 -13.99
C PRO A 56 0.68 4.47 -14.08
N THR A 57 1.61 3.94 -13.29
CA THR A 57 3.02 4.34 -13.31
C THR A 57 3.80 3.69 -14.44
N GLY A 58 3.25 2.62 -15.04
CA GLY A 58 3.91 1.83 -16.09
C GLY A 58 5.17 1.12 -15.62
N ARG A 59 5.37 1.02 -14.30
CA ARG A 59 6.54 0.42 -13.67
C ARG A 59 6.43 -1.10 -13.66
N ASP A 60 5.22 -1.59 -13.39
CA ASP A 60 4.82 -2.97 -13.52
C ASP A 60 3.75 -3.06 -14.61
N ARG A 61 3.89 -3.97 -15.59
CA ARG A 61 2.85 -4.17 -16.64
C ARG A 61 1.60 -4.89 -16.10
N GLY A 62 1.39 -4.85 -14.79
CA GLY A 62 0.34 -5.56 -14.07
C GLY A 62 -0.79 -4.64 -13.61
N THR A 63 -1.53 -5.15 -12.64
CA THR A 63 -2.63 -4.47 -11.96
C THR A 63 -2.22 -4.18 -10.53
N VAL A 64 -2.68 -3.06 -9.98
CA VAL A 64 -2.34 -2.55 -8.64
C VAL A 64 -3.59 -2.08 -7.92
N CYS A 65 -3.56 -2.07 -6.59
CA CYS A 65 -4.68 -1.60 -5.79
C CYS A 65 -4.68 -0.08 -5.63
N CYS A 66 -5.79 0.54 -6.02
CA CYS A 66 -6.08 1.95 -5.82
C CYS A 66 -7.02 2.11 -4.61
N CYS A 67 -6.45 2.38 -3.44
CA CYS A 67 -7.15 2.55 -2.18
C CYS A 67 -7.51 4.02 -1.94
N LYS A 68 -8.78 4.31 -1.64
CA LYS A 68 -9.21 5.64 -1.19
C LYS A 68 -9.70 5.53 0.24
N PHE A 69 -9.07 6.28 1.13
CA PHE A 69 -9.43 6.37 2.54
C PHE A 69 -10.32 7.60 2.78
N LYS A 70 -11.10 7.59 3.87
CA LYS A 70 -12.01 8.69 4.23
C LYS A 70 -11.34 9.75 5.09
#